data_AF-A0A527VM23-F1
#
_entry.id   AF-A0A527VM23-F1
#
_cell.length_a   1.000
_cell.length_b   1.000
_cell.length_c   1.000
_cell.angle_alpha   90.00
_cell.angle_beta   90.00
_cell.angle_gamma   90.00
#
_symmetry.space_group_name_H-M   'P 1'
#
loop_
_entity.id
_entity.type
_entity.pdbx_description
1 polymer ?
#
loop_
_entity_poly.entity_id
_entity_poly.type
_entity_poly.pdbx_seq_one_letter_code
_entity_poly.pdbx_strand_id
1 'polypeptide(L)' 'IEQIGSPMELYNSPANEFVAGFIGSPKMNFIDGAKLGETAKTIGVRPEHLTVDAKSGAWKGTVVHAEHLGADTNLYL' A
#
# COMPACT_ATOMS: atom_id res chain seq x y z
N ILE A 1 23.49 -2.92 -2.51
CA ILE A 1 22.48 -4.00 -2.54
C ILE A 1 21.56 -3.73 -1.36
N GLU A 2 20.26 -3.57 -1.60
CA GLU A 2 19.30 -3.14 -0.56
C GLU A 2 18.76 -4.31 0.27
N GLN A 3 18.47 -5.45 -0.37
CA GLN A 3 18.08 -6.71 0.27
C GLN A 3 18.30 -7.86 -0.72
N ILE A 4 18.57 -9.07 -0.21
CA ILE A 4 18.68 -10.31 -1.01
C ILE A 4 17.67 -11.31 -0.44
N GLY A 5 16.93 -11.97 -1.31
CA GLY A 5 15.94 -12.97 -0.94
C GLY A 5 15.14 -13.44 -2.15
N SER A 6 14.32 -14.47 -1.97
CA SER A 6 13.33 -14.89 -2.96
C SER A 6 12.28 -13.79 -3.18
N PRO A 7 11.60 -13.75 -4.35
CA PRO A 7 10.60 -12.72 -4.63
C PRO A 7 9.55 -12.56 -3.53
N MET A 8 9.08 -13.67 -2.95
CA MET A 8 8.07 -13.63 -1.89
C MET A 8 8.63 -13.16 -0.54
N GLU A 9 9.89 -13.43 -0.22
CA GLU A 9 10.52 -12.87 0.98
C GLU A 9 10.67 -11.36 0.88
N LEU A 10 11.12 -10.86 -0.28
CA LEU A 10 11.25 -9.43 -0.54
C LEU A 10 9.90 -8.71 -0.52
N TYR A 11 8.84 -9.37 -1.01
CA TYR A 11 7.49 -8.83 -1.03
C TYR A 11 6.82 -8.87 0.35
N ASN A 12 6.91 -9.97 1.10
CA ASN A 12 6.22 -10.13 2.38
C ASN A 12 6.97 -9.46 3.55
N SER A 13 8.30 -9.45 3.49
CA SER A 13 9.17 -8.99 4.58
C SER A 13 10.26 -8.04 4.06
N PRO A 14 9.89 -6.88 3.48
CA PRO A 14 10.86 -5.90 3.03
C PRO A 14 11.63 -5.30 4.21
N ALA A 15 12.95 -5.15 4.07
CA ALA A 15 13.83 -4.65 5.12
C ALA A 15 13.80 -3.12 5.25
N ASN A 16 13.34 -2.41 4.22
CA ASN A 16 13.24 -0.96 4.20
C ASN A 16 12.16 -0.45 3.22
N GLU A 17 11.83 0.84 3.30
CA GLU A 17 10.81 1.48 2.46
C GLU A 17 11.13 1.38 0.95
N PHE A 18 12.41 1.42 0.58
CA PHE A 18 12.82 1.28 -0.82
C PHE A 18 12.43 -0.10 -1.37
N VAL A 19 12.79 -1.18 -0.68
CA VAL A 19 12.44 -2.55 -1.11
C VAL A 19 10.92 -2.74 -1.08
N ALA A 20 10.26 -2.25 -0.03
CA ALA A 20 8.80 -2.33 0.12
C ALA A 20 8.06 -1.64 -1.04
N GLY A 21 8.55 -0.48 -1.49
CA GLY A 21 7.95 0.29 -2.58
C GLY A 21 8.40 -0.15 -3.98
N PHE A 22 9.49 -0.92 -4.09
CA PHE A 22 10.02 -1.38 -5.36
C PHE A 22 9.35 -2.69 -5.85
N ILE A 23 8.94 -3.57 -4.92
CA ILE A 23 8.36 -4.88 -5.25
C ILE A 23 6.83 -4.86 -5.13
N GLY A 24 6.14 -5.18 -6.23
CA GLY A 24 4.68 -5.18 -6.36
C GLY A 24 4.17 -4.12 -7.34
N SER A 25 3.08 -4.42 -8.04
CA SER A 25 2.40 -3.49 -8.94
C SER A 25 0.88 -3.62 -8.77
N PRO A 26 0.16 -2.59 -8.29
CA PRO A 26 0.67 -1.28 -7.90
C PRO A 26 1.63 -1.34 -6.70
N LYS A 27 2.46 -0.30 -6.54
CA LYS A 27 3.47 -0.22 -5.46
C LYS A 27 2.80 -0.12 -4.09
N MET A 28 3.55 -0.44 -3.03
CA MET A 28 3.09 -0.22 -1.66
C MET A 28 2.75 1.26 -1.41
N ASN A 29 1.64 1.52 -0.75
CA ASN A 29 1.26 2.86 -0.29
C ASN A 29 2.04 3.19 0.98
N PHE A 30 2.58 4.41 1.07
CA PHE A 30 3.22 4.92 2.28
C PHE A 30 2.44 6.12 2.78
N ILE A 31 1.99 6.04 4.04
CA ILE A 31 1.24 7.10 4.70
C ILE A 31 2.01 7.53 5.95
N ASP A 32 2.04 8.83 6.22
CA ASP A 32 2.55 9.36 7.48
C ASP A 32 1.69 8.82 8.64
N GLY A 33 2.29 8.08 9.56
CA GLY A 33 1.55 7.44 10.64
C GLY A 33 0.87 8.45 11.56
N ALA A 34 1.41 9.66 11.70
CA ALA A 34 0.78 10.72 12.48
C ALA A 34 -0.60 11.13 11.89
N LYS A 35 -0.77 11.05 10.57
CA LYS A 35 -2.08 11.30 9.91
C LYS A 35 -3.12 10.23 10.23
N LEU A 36 -2.67 9.06 10.66
CA LEU A 36 -3.50 7.92 11.00
C LEU A 36 -3.66 7.74 12.53
N GLY A 37 -3.03 8.62 13.33
CA GLY A 37 -3.01 8.49 14.80
C GLY A 37 -2.06 7.39 15.30
N GLU A 38 -1.13 6.93 14.45
CA GLU A 38 -0.16 5.90 14.77
C GLU A 38 1.14 6.48 15.32
N THR A 39 1.87 5.68 16.12
CA THR A 39 3.18 6.07 16.67
C THR A 39 4.32 5.85 15.69
N ALA A 40 4.14 4.95 14.72
CA ALA A 40 5.10 4.73 13.66
C ALA A 40 5.19 5.96 12.75
N LYS A 41 6.39 6.29 12.27
CA LYS A 41 6.59 7.41 11.34
C LYS A 41 5.89 7.18 9.99
N THR A 42 6.00 5.97 9.47
CA THR A 42 5.45 5.58 8.17
C THR A 42 4.64 4.30 8.32
N ILE A 43 3.44 4.27 7.77
CA ILE A 43 2.63 3.06 7.61
C ILE A 43 2.69 2.64 6.14
N GLY A 44 3.23 1.45 5.90
CA GLY A 44 3.27 0.80 4.58
C GLY A 44 2.10 -0.17 4.44
N VAL A 45 1.28 -0.03 3.39
CA VAL A 45 0.18 -0.96 3.11
C VAL A 45 0.10 -1.27 1.63
N ARG A 46 -0.02 -2.56 1.30
CA ARG A 46 -0.20 -3.00 -0.09
C ARG A 46 -1.65 -2.75 -0.54
N PRO A 47 -1.90 -2.28 -1.77
CA PRO A 47 -3.25 -2.06 -2.29
C PRO A 47 -4.20 -3.26 -2.09
N GLU A 48 -3.72 -4.47 -2.36
CA GLU A 48 -4.41 -5.75 -2.22
C GLU A 48 -4.74 -6.12 -0.76
N HIS A 49 -4.16 -5.41 0.22
CA HIS A 49 -4.47 -5.57 1.64
C HIS A 49 -5.42 -4.48 2.17
N LEU A 50 -5.93 -3.61 1.29
CA LEU A 50 -6.95 -2.61 1.63
C LEU A 50 -8.32 -3.03 1.13
N THR A 51 -9.33 -2.75 1.93
CA THR A 51 -10.74 -2.85 1.54
C THR A 51 -11.33 -1.45 1.54
N VAL A 52 -12.13 -1.14 0.52
CA VAL A 52 -12.87 0.11 0.42
C VAL A 52 -14.34 -0.16 0.68
N ASP A 53 -14.92 0.55 1.64
CA ASP A 53 -16.35 0.51 1.93
C ASP A 53 -16.92 1.95 1.88
N ALA A 54 -18.10 2.10 1.29
CA ALA A 54 -18.69 3.42 1.07
C ALA A 54 -19.31 4.03 2.34
N LYS A 55 -19.49 3.25 3.41
CA LYS A 55 -20.24 3.65 4.61
C LYS A 55 -19.37 3.69 5.86
N SER A 56 -18.28 2.92 5.88
CA SER A 56 -17.47 2.66 7.06
C SER A 56 -16.00 2.47 6.70
N GLY A 57 -15.11 2.57 7.69
CA GLY A 57 -13.67 2.42 7.50
C GLY A 57 -12.88 3.16 8.56
N ALA A 58 -11.68 2.67 8.85
CA ALA A 58 -10.77 3.34 9.78
C ALA A 58 -10.23 4.66 9.18
N TRP A 59 -10.00 4.68 7.87
CA TRP A 59 -9.48 5.84 7.14
C TRP A 59 -10.54 6.35 6.16
N LYS A 60 -10.65 7.67 6.04
CA LYS A 60 -11.57 8.34 5.13
C LYS A 60 -10.80 8.99 4.00
N GLY A 61 -11.26 8.79 2.77
CA GLY A 61 -10.67 9.34 1.55
C GLY A 61 -11.76 9.59 0.50
N THR A 62 -11.39 10.15 -0.65
CA THR A 62 -12.32 10.39 -1.77
C THR A 62 -11.70 9.83 -3.04
N VAL A 63 -12.42 8.96 -3.74
CA VAL A 63 -11.91 8.42 -5.02
C VAL A 63 -11.73 9.57 -6.01
N VAL A 64 -10.48 9.82 -6.42
CA VAL A 64 -10.11 10.83 -7.42
C VAL A 64 -10.06 10.24 -8.82
N HIS A 65 -9.74 8.95 -8.95
CA HIS A 65 -9.68 8.27 -10.23
C HIS A 65 -9.94 6.77 -10.06
N ALA A 66 -10.59 6.16 -11.05
CA ALA A 66 -10.80 4.72 -11.13
C ALA A 66 -10.29 4.23 -12.48
N GLU A 67 -9.28 3.37 -12.45
CA GLU A 67 -8.67 2.77 -13.63
C GLU A 67 -9.13 1.32 -13.75
N HIS A 68 -9.71 0.96 -14.90
CA HIS A 68 -10.21 -0.39 -15.16
C HIS A 68 -9.21 -1.14 -16.03
N LEU A 69 -8.63 -2.23 -15.51
CA LEU A 69 -7.58 -3.03 -16.13
C LEU A 69 -8.08 -4.47 -16.39
N GLY A 70 -9.29 -4.60 -16.93
CA GLY A 70 -9.90 -5.88 -17.22
C GLY A 70 -10.45 -6.55 -15.95
N ALA A 71 -9.69 -7.51 -15.40
CA ALA A 71 -10.11 -8.23 -14.19
C ALA A 71 -9.98 -7.37 -12.92
N ASP A 72 -9.09 -6.37 -12.96
CA ASP A 72 -8.77 -5.51 -11.82
C ASP A 72 -9.31 -4.09 -12.01
N THR A 73 -9.59 -3.42 -10.90
CA THR A 73 -9.89 -1.99 -10.87
C THR A 73 -9.01 -1.32 -9.82
N ASN A 74 -8.15 -0.40 -10.26
CA ASN A 74 -7.32 0.39 -9.37
C ASN A 74 -8.07 1.66 -8.99
N LEU A 75 -8.24 1.86 -7.68
CA LEU A 75 -8.82 3.08 -7.14
C LEU A 75 -7.72 3.99 -6.60
N TYR A 76 -7.72 5.23 -7.07
CA TYR A 76 -6.88 6.31 -6.55
C TYR A 76 -7.75 7.16 -5.63
N LEU A 77 -7.32 7.33 -4.38
CA LEU A 77 -8.05 7.96 -3.26
C LEU A 77 -7.40 9.28 -2.82
#